data_AF-S7HRT2-F1
#
_entry.id   AF-S7HRT2-F1
#
_cell.length_a   1.000
_cell.length_b   1.000
_cell.length_c   1.000
_cell.angle_alpha   90.00
_cell.angle_beta   90.00
_cell.angle_gamma   90.00
#
_symmetry.space_group_name_H-M   'P 1'
#
loop_
_entity.id
_entity.type
_entity.pdbx_description
1 polymer ?
#
loop_
_entity_poly.entity_id
_entity_poly.type
_entity_poly.pdbx_seq_one_letter_code
_entity_poly.pdbx_strand_id
1 'polypeptide(L)'
;MGMQVGHRIVLTHICGNRRIHAYVSCTTSGSRRLFFSTLDPGALHMSCAWQERKILRDAPAEGMDYYPLKLYKLRWAIETNYYEQKAFWSLNAYRIRRQNGIEHMVNLINLVHSSLKMLPYLDEHFAKYQNTSPQELRSHISWQIQREIFLGTLVSKAQSAKNPTDLVQALCKLVLSTSEAA
;
A
#
# COMPACT_ATOMS: atom_id res chain seq x y z
N MET A 1 -14.51 21.54 -1.49
CA MET A 1 -13.67 22.30 -2.44
C MET A 1 -12.91 21.32 -3.32
N GLY A 2 -13.31 21.17 -4.59
CA GLY A 2 -12.76 20.18 -5.50
C GLY A 2 -11.50 20.68 -6.23
N MET A 3 -10.66 19.75 -6.68
CA MET A 3 -9.56 20.00 -7.61
C MET A 3 -10.11 20.59 -8.91
N GLN A 4 -9.53 21.70 -9.39
CA GLN A 4 -9.90 22.30 -10.68
C GLN A 4 -9.07 21.66 -11.79
N VAL A 5 -9.70 21.34 -12.90
CA VAL A 5 -9.03 20.75 -14.07
C VAL A 5 -9.48 21.49 -15.33
N GLY A 6 -8.52 21.81 -16.20
CA GLY A 6 -8.77 22.33 -17.54
C GLY A 6 -8.16 21.43 -18.60
N HIS A 7 -8.76 21.41 -19.79
CA HIS A 7 -8.33 20.63 -20.93
C HIS A 7 -8.25 21.51 -22.17
N ARG A 8 -7.19 21.34 -22.98
CA ARG A 8 -7.05 22.01 -24.27
C ARG A 8 -6.25 21.14 -25.24
N ILE A 9 -6.63 21.16 -26.52
CA ILE A 9 -5.82 20.56 -27.58
C ILE A 9 -4.71 21.54 -27.95
N VAL A 10 -3.47 21.05 -27.96
CA VAL A 10 -2.27 21.85 -28.23
C VAL A 10 -1.42 21.20 -29.31
N LEU A 11 -0.68 22.05 -30.04
CA LEU A 11 0.37 21.64 -30.96
C LEU A 11 1.71 21.86 -30.27
N THR A 12 2.51 20.81 -30.12
CA THR A 12 3.85 20.90 -29.54
C THR A 12 4.80 19.95 -30.28
N HIS A 13 6.09 20.25 -30.27
CA HIS A 13 7.10 19.37 -30.86
C HIS A 13 7.50 18.18 -29.95
N ILE A 14 6.99 18.12 -28.72
CA ILE A 14 7.40 17.12 -27.69
C ILE A 14 7.10 15.70 -28.14
N CYS A 15 6.01 15.49 -28.87
CA CYS A 15 5.61 14.17 -29.39
C CYS A 15 5.60 14.14 -30.93
N GLY A 16 6.45 14.96 -31.57
CA GLY A 16 6.44 15.15 -33.01
C GLY A 16 5.15 15.81 -33.51
N ASN A 17 4.75 15.54 -34.75
CA ASN A 17 3.56 16.14 -35.39
C ASN A 17 2.23 15.51 -34.96
N ARG A 18 2.12 15.06 -33.70
CA ARG A 18 0.90 14.43 -33.17
C ARG A 18 0.02 15.47 -32.51
N ARG A 19 -1.30 15.27 -32.57
CA ARG A 19 -2.26 16.02 -31.78
C ARG A 19 -2.07 15.67 -30.30
N ILE A 20 -2.00 16.68 -29.43
CA ILE A 20 -1.80 16.47 -27.99
C ILE A 20 -2.97 17.07 -27.22
N HIS A 21 -3.56 16.26 -26.35
CA HIS A 21 -4.54 16.69 -25.35
C HIS A 21 -3.76 17.09 -24.09
N ALA A 22 -3.78 18.38 -23.75
CA ALA A 22 -3.13 18.92 -22.57
C ALA A 22 -4.14 19.15 -21.45
N TYR A 23 -3.78 18.69 -20.26
CA TYR A 23 -4.61 18.78 -19.06
C TYR A 23 -3.85 19.51 -17.97
N VAL A 24 -4.48 20.53 -17.39
CA VAL A 24 -3.93 21.28 -16.26
C VAL A 24 -4.78 21.00 -15.04
N SER A 25 -4.19 20.50 -13.96
CA SER A 25 -4.87 20.35 -12.68
C SER A 25 -4.31 21.33 -11.66
N CYS A 26 -5.17 21.95 -10.85
CA CYS A 26 -4.80 22.79 -9.72
C CYS A 26 -5.33 22.17 -8.41
N THR A 27 -4.43 21.89 -7.47
CA THR A 27 -4.81 21.41 -6.14
C THR A 27 -5.32 22.56 -5.27
N THR A 28 -6.00 22.23 -4.18
CA THR A 28 -6.42 23.20 -3.16
C THR A 28 -5.24 23.95 -2.53
N SER A 29 -4.05 23.34 -2.51
CA SER A 29 -2.79 23.97 -2.08
C SER A 29 -2.15 24.87 -3.14
N GLY A 30 -2.77 25.04 -4.32
CA GLY A 30 -2.25 25.87 -5.42
C GLY A 30 -1.20 25.18 -6.29
N SER A 31 -0.86 23.91 -6.04
CA SER A 31 0.05 23.15 -6.90
C SER A 31 -0.60 22.87 -8.24
N ARG A 32 0.09 23.23 -9.32
CA ARG A 32 -0.36 23.01 -10.70
C ARG A 32 0.42 21.87 -11.33
N ARG A 33 -0.27 20.96 -12.02
CA ARG A 33 0.35 19.87 -12.79
C ARG A 33 -0.16 19.90 -14.21
N LEU A 34 0.75 19.61 -15.15
CA LEU A 34 0.46 19.50 -16.58
C LEU A 34 0.61 18.03 -16.99
N PHE A 35 -0.38 17.53 -17.72
CA PHE A 35 -0.40 16.17 -18.26
C PHE A 35 -0.69 16.23 -19.76
N PHE A 36 0.06 15.45 -20.54
CA PHE A 36 -0.12 15.34 -21.99
C PHE A 36 -0.58 13.93 -22.36
N SER A 37 -1.56 13.85 -23.24
CA SER A 37 -2.00 12.61 -23.88
C SER A 37 -1.94 12.77 -25.39
N THR A 38 -1.30 11.83 -26.07
CA THR A 38 -1.38 11.70 -27.54
C THR A 38 -2.57 10.86 -27.98
N LEU A 39 -3.28 10.23 -27.03
CA LEU A 39 -4.45 9.42 -27.28
C LEU A 39 -5.69 10.30 -27.28
N ASP A 40 -6.54 10.08 -28.26
CA ASP A 40 -7.86 10.69 -28.33
C ASP A 40 -8.74 10.14 -27.19
N PRO A 41 -9.34 11.00 -26.34
CA PRO A 41 -10.18 10.55 -25.23
C PRO A 41 -11.35 9.66 -25.68
N GLY A 42 -11.94 9.94 -26.84
CA GLY A 42 -13.04 9.14 -27.41
C GLY A 42 -12.62 7.73 -27.82
N ALA A 43 -11.35 7.53 -28.18
CA ALA A 43 -10.80 6.21 -28.53
C ALA A 43 -10.45 5.36 -27.29
N LEU A 44 -10.45 5.93 -26.08
CA LEU A 44 -10.11 5.22 -24.86
C LEU A 44 -11.33 4.46 -24.32
N HIS A 45 -11.29 3.14 -24.44
CA HIS A 45 -12.31 2.26 -23.89
C HIS A 45 -11.82 1.59 -22.59
N MET A 46 -12.57 1.77 -21.50
CA MET A 46 -12.28 1.20 -20.18
C MET A 46 -13.07 -0.10 -19.98
N SER A 47 -12.80 -1.13 -20.78
CA SER A 47 -13.63 -2.35 -20.83
C SER A 47 -13.76 -3.08 -19.49
N CYS A 48 -12.70 -3.14 -18.67
CA CYS A 48 -12.73 -3.81 -17.36
C CYS A 48 -13.31 -2.93 -16.22
N ALA A 49 -13.02 -1.63 -16.19
CA ALA A 49 -13.46 -0.74 -15.11
C ALA A 49 -14.91 -0.23 -15.27
N TRP A 50 -15.45 -0.21 -16.49
CA TRP A 50 -16.86 0.10 -16.76
C TRP A 50 -17.81 -1.00 -16.27
N GLN A 51 -17.36 -2.26 -16.26
CA GLN A 51 -18.21 -3.38 -15.83
C GLN A 51 -18.38 -3.43 -14.30
N GLU A 52 -17.36 -3.09 -13.54
CA GLU A 52 -17.34 -3.33 -12.08
C GLU A 52 -17.78 -2.13 -11.22
N ARG A 53 -17.78 -0.88 -11.73
CA ARG A 53 -18.16 0.31 -10.94
C ARG A 53 -19.19 1.21 -11.62
N LYS A 54 -20.39 1.28 -11.03
CA LYS A 54 -21.53 2.13 -11.46
C LYS A 54 -21.15 3.59 -11.72
N ILE A 55 -20.28 4.16 -10.89
CA ILE A 55 -19.81 5.56 -10.99
C ILE A 55 -18.97 5.84 -12.25
N LEU A 56 -18.27 4.82 -12.79
CA LEU A 56 -17.46 4.97 -14.00
C LEU A 56 -18.28 4.71 -15.27
N ARG A 57 -19.29 3.85 -15.17
CA ARG A 57 -20.23 3.52 -16.24
C ARG A 57 -21.21 4.66 -16.51
N ASP A 58 -21.74 5.26 -15.46
CA ASP A 58 -22.75 6.32 -15.54
C ASP A 58 -22.12 7.73 -15.55
N ALA A 59 -20.81 7.82 -15.82
CA ALA A 59 -20.15 9.11 -15.93
C ALA A 59 -20.71 9.86 -17.15
N PRO A 60 -21.23 11.10 -16.98
CA PRO A 60 -21.82 11.86 -18.07
C PRO A 60 -20.82 12.03 -19.21
N ALA A 61 -21.31 12.12 -20.45
CA ALA A 61 -20.49 12.29 -21.65
C ALA A 61 -19.52 13.48 -21.54
N GLU A 62 -19.87 14.52 -20.78
CA GLU A 62 -19.02 15.66 -20.42
C GLU A 62 -17.71 15.29 -19.70
N GLY A 63 -17.62 14.09 -19.11
CA GLY A 63 -16.44 13.58 -18.42
C GLY A 63 -15.48 12.75 -19.27
N MET A 64 -15.83 12.50 -20.55
CA MET A 64 -15.04 11.66 -21.48
C MET A 64 -13.69 12.29 -21.79
N ASP A 65 -13.64 13.60 -21.96
CA ASP A 65 -12.39 14.33 -22.25
C ASP A 65 -11.33 14.08 -21.17
N TYR A 66 -11.73 13.81 -19.93
CA TYR A 66 -10.83 13.57 -18.79
C TYR A 66 -10.45 12.09 -18.59
N TYR A 67 -10.83 11.19 -19.51
CA TYR A 67 -10.49 9.77 -19.43
C TYR A 67 -8.99 9.48 -19.33
N PRO A 68 -8.12 10.14 -20.11
CA PRO A 68 -6.69 9.99 -19.97
C PRO A 68 -6.19 10.23 -18.54
N LEU A 69 -6.73 11.23 -17.82
CA LEU A 69 -6.36 11.50 -16.43
C LEU A 69 -6.82 10.41 -15.47
N LYS A 70 -8.04 9.89 -15.65
CA LYS A 70 -8.57 8.79 -14.82
C LYS A 70 -7.73 7.51 -15.00
N LEU A 71 -7.41 7.16 -16.26
CA LEU A 71 -6.52 6.06 -16.61
C LEU A 71 -5.13 6.25 -16.00
N TYR A 72 -4.57 7.45 -16.15
CA TYR A 72 -3.27 7.78 -15.57
C TYR A 72 -3.27 7.62 -14.04
N LYS A 73 -4.35 8.04 -13.35
CA LYS A 73 -4.48 7.85 -11.90
C LYS A 73 -4.46 6.37 -11.51
N LEU A 74 -5.14 5.49 -12.26
CA LEU A 74 -5.10 4.05 -12.02
C LEU A 74 -3.70 3.48 -12.26
N ARG A 75 -3.08 3.82 -13.40
CA ARG A 75 -1.70 3.42 -13.73
C ARG A 75 -0.70 3.88 -12.66
N TRP A 76 -0.84 5.12 -12.19
CA TRP A 76 -0.01 5.68 -11.12
C TRP A 76 -0.21 4.94 -9.80
N ALA A 77 -1.44 4.51 -9.48
CA ALA A 77 -1.71 3.72 -8.29
C ALA A 77 -1.02 2.35 -8.35
N ILE A 78 -0.99 1.70 -9.52
CA ILE A 78 -0.24 0.45 -9.74
C ILE A 78 1.26 0.67 -9.54
N GLU A 79 1.80 1.72 -10.13
CA GLU A 79 3.22 2.07 -10.01
C GLU A 79 3.63 2.37 -8.56
N THR A 80 2.83 3.17 -7.86
CA THR A 80 3.04 3.48 -6.43
C THR A 80 3.00 2.20 -5.60
N ASN A 81 2.02 1.32 -5.84
CA ASN A 81 1.90 0.05 -5.13
C ASN A 81 3.13 -0.85 -5.35
N TYR A 82 3.64 -0.91 -6.58
CA TYR A 82 4.87 -1.66 -6.89
C TYR A 82 6.09 -1.15 -6.11
N TYR A 83 6.26 0.17 -6.00
CA TYR A 83 7.35 0.73 -5.20
C TYR A 83 7.18 0.50 -3.69
N GLU A 84 5.96 0.63 -3.18
CA GLU A 84 5.65 0.31 -1.79
C GLU A 84 5.98 -1.15 -1.44
N GLN A 85 5.60 -2.09 -2.30
CA GLN A 85 5.92 -3.51 -2.13
C GLN A 85 7.43 -3.78 -2.12
N LYS A 86 8.22 -3.11 -2.96
CA LYS A 86 9.69 -3.22 -2.94
C LYS A 86 10.27 -2.81 -1.59
N ALA A 87 9.77 -1.72 -1.02
CA ALA A 87 10.18 -1.25 0.30
C ALA A 87 9.64 -2.13 1.44
N PHE A 88 8.44 -2.70 1.26
CA PHE A 88 7.71 -3.45 2.28
C PHE A 88 8.48 -4.61 2.90
N TRP A 89 9.22 -5.37 2.08
CA TRP A 89 9.98 -6.53 2.54
C TRP A 89 11.49 -6.42 2.31
N SER A 90 11.99 -5.23 1.98
CA SER A 90 13.42 -5.01 1.69
C SER A 90 13.98 -6.07 0.74
N LEU A 91 13.27 -6.30 -0.38
CA LEU A 91 13.54 -7.37 -1.35
C LEU A 91 15.00 -7.42 -1.82
N ASN A 92 15.70 -6.28 -1.83
CA ASN A 92 17.12 -6.17 -2.16
C ASN A 92 18.05 -6.96 -1.23
N ALA A 93 17.61 -7.31 -0.01
CA ALA A 93 18.41 -8.09 0.94
C ALA A 93 18.27 -9.61 0.74
N TYR A 94 17.25 -10.07 0.00
CA TYR A 94 16.94 -11.49 -0.13
C TYR A 94 17.73 -12.16 -1.25
N ARG A 95 18.49 -13.22 -0.91
CA ARG A 95 19.37 -13.96 -1.82
C ARG A 95 18.70 -15.20 -2.44
N ILE A 96 17.48 -15.09 -2.95
CA ILE A 96 16.84 -16.19 -3.68
C ILE A 96 17.30 -16.16 -5.15
N ARG A 97 17.93 -17.25 -5.62
CA ARG A 97 18.53 -17.31 -6.98
C ARG A 97 17.77 -18.19 -7.97
N ARG A 98 16.81 -18.99 -7.51
CA ARG A 98 15.97 -19.84 -8.38
C ARG A 98 14.73 -19.06 -8.81
N GLN A 99 14.40 -19.10 -10.09
CA GLN A 99 13.23 -18.41 -10.66
C GLN A 99 11.95 -18.71 -9.88
N ASN A 100 11.60 -19.98 -9.68
CA ASN A 100 10.40 -20.37 -8.92
C ASN A 100 10.40 -19.81 -7.49
N GLY A 101 11.57 -19.72 -6.85
CA GLY A 101 11.68 -19.14 -5.51
C GLY A 101 11.42 -17.64 -5.51
N ILE A 102 11.91 -16.93 -6.54
CA ILE A 102 11.65 -15.50 -6.73
C ILE A 102 10.16 -15.27 -6.96
N GLU A 103 9.54 -16.04 -7.85
CA GLU A 103 8.10 -15.96 -8.15
C GLU A 103 7.24 -16.19 -6.91
N HIS A 104 7.49 -17.26 -6.15
CA HIS A 104 6.77 -17.53 -4.90
C HIS A 104 6.94 -16.41 -3.87
N MET A 105 8.15 -15.86 -3.73
CA MET A 105 8.41 -14.77 -2.79
C MET A 105 7.67 -13.50 -3.18
N VAL A 106 7.69 -13.12 -4.47
CA VAL A 106 6.94 -11.97 -4.98
C VAL A 106 5.43 -12.16 -4.76
N ASN A 107 4.90 -13.35 -5.03
CA ASN A 107 3.48 -13.65 -4.81
C ASN A 107 3.09 -13.56 -3.33
N LEU A 108 3.91 -14.10 -2.44
CA LEU A 108 3.68 -14.00 -1.00
C LEU A 108 3.69 -12.54 -0.52
N ILE A 109 4.66 -11.75 -0.98
CA ILE A 109 4.74 -10.32 -0.65
C ILE A 109 3.51 -9.58 -1.15
N ASN A 110 3.05 -9.85 -2.37
CA ASN A 110 1.84 -9.25 -2.92
C ASN A 110 0.61 -9.57 -2.08
N LEU A 111 0.46 -10.83 -1.67
CA LEU A 111 -0.65 -11.27 -0.83
C LEU A 111 -0.61 -10.57 0.52
N VAL A 112 0.52 -10.64 1.23
CA VAL A 112 0.66 -10.02 2.56
C VAL A 112 0.49 -8.50 2.50
N HIS A 113 1.11 -7.83 1.54
CA HIS A 113 0.97 -6.39 1.37
C HIS A 113 -0.49 -5.98 1.12
N SER A 114 -1.20 -6.72 0.26
CA SER A 114 -2.62 -6.46 -0.02
C SER A 114 -3.49 -6.72 1.20
N SER A 115 -3.27 -7.83 1.91
CA SER A 115 -3.96 -8.14 3.17
C SER A 115 -3.77 -7.04 4.20
N LEU A 116 -2.54 -6.54 4.39
CA LEU A 116 -2.28 -5.46 5.35
C LEU A 116 -2.84 -4.11 4.91
N LYS A 117 -2.98 -3.84 3.61
CA LYS A 117 -3.71 -2.66 3.15
C LYS A 117 -5.21 -2.74 3.43
N MET A 118 -5.79 -3.94 3.33
CA MET A 118 -7.23 -4.14 3.54
C MET A 118 -7.60 -4.26 5.01
N LEU A 119 -6.74 -4.86 5.83
CA LEU A 119 -7.03 -5.21 7.22
C LEU A 119 -7.57 -4.03 8.06
N PRO A 120 -7.02 -2.80 7.99
CA PRO A 120 -7.56 -1.64 8.73
C PRO A 120 -9.00 -1.25 8.37
N TYR A 121 -9.50 -1.70 7.22
CA TYR A 121 -10.86 -1.45 6.77
C TYR A 121 -11.81 -2.61 7.04
N LEU A 122 -11.27 -3.80 7.33
CA LEU A 122 -12.04 -5.02 7.57
C LEU A 122 -12.25 -5.27 9.07
N ASP A 123 -11.39 -4.74 9.92
CA ASP A 123 -11.40 -4.98 11.37
C ASP A 123 -11.13 -3.69 12.13
N GLU A 124 -12.06 -3.32 13.02
CA GLU A 124 -12.01 -2.12 13.84
C GLU A 124 -10.76 -2.06 14.74
N HIS A 125 -10.22 -3.21 15.17
CA HIS A 125 -9.01 -3.26 15.98
C HIS A 125 -7.81 -2.60 15.26
N PHE A 126 -7.80 -2.67 13.93
CA PHE A 126 -6.76 -2.11 13.08
C PHE A 126 -7.15 -0.76 12.44
N ALA A 127 -8.32 -0.19 12.73
CA ALA A 127 -8.80 1.05 12.12
C ALA A 127 -7.83 2.24 12.27
N LYS A 128 -7.06 2.28 13.36
CA LYS A 128 -6.02 3.30 13.59
C LYS A 128 -4.91 3.30 12.51
N TYR A 129 -4.78 2.23 11.73
CA TYR A 129 -3.77 2.08 10.67
C TYR A 129 -4.30 2.41 9.26
N GLN A 130 -5.54 2.92 9.11
CA GLN A 130 -6.11 3.23 7.78
C GLN A 130 -5.33 4.29 7.00
N ASN A 131 -4.70 5.23 7.70
CA ASN A 131 -3.92 6.32 7.10
C ASN A 131 -2.41 6.13 7.26
N THR A 132 -1.97 4.94 7.68
CA THR A 132 -0.55 4.64 7.90
C THR A 132 0.01 3.74 6.80
N SER A 133 1.33 3.61 6.76
CA SER A 133 1.98 2.72 5.81
C SER A 133 1.73 1.24 6.16
N PRO A 134 1.56 0.34 5.19
CA PRO A 134 1.45 -1.10 5.45
C PRO A 134 2.66 -1.67 6.22
N GLN A 135 3.83 -1.04 6.09
CA GLN A 135 5.05 -1.37 6.80
C GLN A 135 4.92 -1.19 8.31
N GLU A 136 4.18 -0.17 8.75
CA GLU A 136 3.95 0.11 10.17
C GLU A 136 3.05 -0.94 10.80
N LEU A 137 1.95 -1.27 10.14
CA LEU A 137 1.06 -2.35 10.57
C LEU A 137 1.80 -3.70 10.57
N ARG A 138 2.62 -3.97 9.55
CA ARG A 138 3.48 -5.17 9.51
C ARG A 138 4.39 -5.23 10.74
N SER A 139 5.06 -4.14 11.08
CA SER A 139 5.96 -4.08 12.23
C SER A 139 5.21 -4.34 13.53
N HIS A 140 4.01 -3.76 13.69
CA HIS A 140 3.17 -4.01 14.85
C HIS A 140 2.78 -5.50 14.98
N ILE A 141 2.27 -6.10 13.91
CA ILE A 141 1.91 -7.52 13.88
C ILE A 141 3.14 -8.40 14.15
N SER A 142 4.28 -8.06 13.56
CA SER A 142 5.53 -8.79 13.78
C SER A 142 5.95 -8.77 15.24
N TRP A 143 5.82 -7.62 15.91
CA TRP A 143 6.10 -7.50 17.34
C TRP A 143 5.15 -8.34 18.19
N GLN A 144 3.85 -8.33 17.89
CA GLN A 144 2.88 -9.17 18.61
C GLN A 144 3.23 -10.66 18.45
N ILE A 145 3.50 -11.11 17.23
CA ILE A 145 3.89 -12.50 16.95
C ILE A 145 5.16 -12.88 17.73
N GLN A 146 6.19 -12.03 17.70
CA GLN A 146 7.43 -12.28 18.44
C GLN A 146 7.20 -12.36 19.94
N ARG A 147 6.34 -11.49 20.49
CA ARG A 147 5.97 -11.50 21.90
C ARG A 147 5.26 -12.80 22.28
N GLU A 148 4.27 -13.22 21.49
CA GLU A 148 3.52 -14.46 21.75
C GLU A 148 4.42 -15.71 21.63
N ILE A 149 5.33 -15.76 20.63
CA ILE A 149 6.31 -16.84 20.50
C ILE A 149 7.23 -16.88 21.73
N PHE A 150 7.73 -15.73 22.17
CA PHE A 150 8.59 -15.64 23.35
C PHE A 150 7.87 -16.13 24.60
N LEU A 151 6.67 -15.62 24.87
CA LEU A 151 5.88 -16.01 26.04
C LEU A 151 5.49 -17.49 25.99
N GLY A 152 5.03 -18.00 24.85
CA GLY A 152 4.72 -19.41 24.68
C GLY A 152 5.93 -20.32 24.91
N THR A 153 7.10 -19.92 24.41
CA THR A 153 8.36 -20.63 24.65
C THR A 153 8.73 -20.61 26.13
N LEU A 154 8.60 -19.46 26.80
CA LEU A 154 8.87 -19.32 28.22
C LEU A 154 7.97 -20.22 29.06
N VAL A 155 6.65 -20.23 28.80
CA VAL A 155 5.69 -21.10 29.49
C VAL A 155 6.03 -22.57 29.28
N SER A 156 6.32 -22.98 28.04
CA SER A 156 6.71 -24.36 27.74
C SER A 156 7.97 -24.77 28.51
N LYS A 157 8.98 -23.89 28.58
CA LYS A 157 10.20 -24.15 29.35
C LYS A 157 9.92 -24.25 30.84
N ALA A 158 9.11 -23.35 31.39
CA ALA A 158 8.73 -23.37 32.80
C ALA A 158 8.00 -24.66 33.20
N GLN A 159 7.07 -25.14 32.35
CA GLN A 159 6.34 -26.39 32.58
C GLN A 159 7.24 -27.64 32.55
N SER A 160 8.26 -27.64 31.70
CA SER A 160 9.21 -28.76 31.57
C SER A 160 10.37 -28.73 32.60
N ALA A 161 10.52 -27.65 33.36
CA ALA A 161 11.63 -27.46 34.28
C ALA A 161 11.44 -28.32 35.54
N LYS A 162 12.47 -29.11 35.90
CA LYS A 162 12.46 -29.90 37.15
C LYS A 162 12.40 -29.01 38.41
N ASN A 163 12.97 -27.80 38.35
CA ASN A 163 12.92 -26.79 39.41
C ASN A 163 12.60 -25.42 38.80
N PRO A 164 11.33 -25.00 38.76
CA PRO A 164 10.92 -23.71 38.21
C PRO A 164 11.26 -22.52 39.12
N THR A 165 11.79 -22.77 40.33
CA THR A 165 12.04 -21.77 41.38
C THR A 165 12.92 -20.63 40.89
N ASP A 166 14.01 -20.92 40.16
CA ASP A 166 14.93 -19.90 39.62
C ASP A 166 14.24 -19.02 38.57
N LEU A 167 13.37 -19.61 37.75
CA LEU A 167 12.63 -18.91 36.70
C LEU A 167 11.55 -18.01 37.31
N VAL A 168 10.84 -18.48 38.34
CA VAL A 168 9.90 -17.66 39.12
C VAL A 168 10.63 -16.52 39.81
N GLN A 169 11.78 -16.78 40.42
CA GLN A 169 12.56 -15.75 41.13
C GLN A 169 13.09 -14.68 40.16
N ALA A 170 13.51 -15.07 38.95
CA ALA A 170 13.89 -14.14 37.89
C ALA A 170 12.71 -13.28 37.42
N LEU A 171 11.52 -13.87 37.24
CA LEU A 171 10.30 -13.12 36.87
C LEU A 171 9.89 -12.14 37.98
N CYS A 172 9.91 -12.56 39.24
CA CYS A 172 9.62 -11.69 40.38
C CYS A 172 10.58 -10.48 40.42
N LYS A 173 11.89 -10.70 40.21
CA LYS A 173 12.87 -9.60 40.13
C LYS A 173 12.58 -8.64 38.98
N LEU A 174 12.18 -9.17 37.82
CA LEU A 174 11.82 -8.37 36.65
C LEU A 174 10.63 -7.45 36.95
N VAL A 175 9.56 -7.99 37.56
CA VAL A 175 8.37 -7.21 37.95
C VAL A 175 8.71 -6.12 38.97
N LEU A 176 9.54 -6.43 39.98
CA LEU A 176 9.98 -5.46 40.98
C LEU A 176 10.81 -4.33 40.35
N SER A 177 11.72 -4.65 39.42
CA SER A 177 12.53 -3.63 38.74
C SER A 177 11.72 -2.69 37.84
N THR A 178 10.61 -3.16 37.26
CA THR A 178 9.71 -2.31 36.47
C THR A 178 8.83 -1.40 37.33
N SER A 179 8.63 -1.74 38.60
CA SER A 179 7.89 -0.92 39.58
C SER A 179 8.72 0.23 40.15
N GLU A 180 10.06 0.13 40.14
CA GLU A 180 10.96 1.17 40.65
C GLU A 180 11.34 2.22 39.59
N ALA A 181 11.10 1.93 38.32
CA ALA A 181 11.42 2.79 37.19
C ALA A 181 10.22 3.60 36.63
N ALA A 182 9.04 3.47 37.26
CA ALA A 182 7.82 4.22 36.95
C ALA A 182 7.54 5.25 38.05
#